data_AF-A0A959NM45-F1
#
_entry.id   AF-A0A959NM45-F1
#
_cell.length_a   1.000
_cell.length_b   1.000
_cell.length_c   1.000
_cell.angle_alpha   90.00
_cell.angle_beta   90.00
_cell.angle_gamma   90.00
#
_symmetry.space_group_name_H-M   'P 1'
#
loop_
_entity.id
_entity.type
_entity.pdbx_description
1 polymer ?
#
loop_
_entity_poly.entity_id
_entity_poly.type
_entity_poly.pdbx_seq_one_letter_code
_entity_poly.pdbx_strand_id
1 'polypeptide(L)'
;MNREKIEILLSDKLKEINFLEDSNILFGKQKYNDLTLGTYFIDYGDDNIEFDLTDYQEKHIASEFYNTSGNDQWNFYLIFLRDTYLESDKLRIEKDSIYTRKFVFTIDELENYFDYQKSDKAVDADIINLWKEKLKEVDLDEVYSNAPYAQAVPRFLANEVIKDEESNQVSPSIITELSIKRISRLKLNSNYRKYPINRDFSLGKVNLIKGVNGTGKTSFLEAIELSISGKNYSNPYSAEEDKCINAVYNDNYEFIDEYTPNNNAKYRQRDIAWYSSAYKSGNELYRAFNKYNFYDSDAAYNLSHDSDVTSLSKYLSSIALGPEFNRIQDRLFGFKERLLKENNNRKNEIAESKKNIKEASQIIDSVKLKSNPEDKFKTFIEYSKEIKWTKKLPNKYEGNYNDFIEDYHTSESFINALNQFLPTIKLRTKKSWEDELKKLQNTLIACDKIKIEIEIDKKNIESNNEILSK
;
A
#
# COMPACT_ATOMS: atom_id res chain seq x y z
N MET A 1 -15.46 -47.58 -14.50
CA MET A 1 -16.45 -46.88 -15.37
C MET A 1 -16.85 -47.73 -16.58
N ASN A 2 -18.00 -47.46 -17.23
CA ASN A 2 -18.47 -48.21 -18.42
C ASN A 2 -17.93 -47.59 -19.74
N ARG A 3 -17.25 -48.41 -20.54
CA ARG A 3 -16.68 -48.08 -21.85
C ARG A 3 -17.68 -47.41 -22.81
N GLU A 4 -18.90 -47.92 -22.89
CA GLU A 4 -19.94 -47.38 -23.80
C GLU A 4 -20.32 -45.94 -23.47
N LYS A 5 -20.34 -45.58 -22.18
CA LYS A 5 -20.68 -44.22 -21.73
C LYS A 5 -19.61 -43.21 -22.13
N ILE A 6 -18.34 -43.61 -22.05
CA ILE A 6 -17.19 -42.77 -22.39
C ILE A 6 -17.10 -42.58 -23.90
N GLU A 7 -17.37 -43.63 -24.67
CA GLU A 7 -17.41 -43.55 -26.12
C GLU A 7 -18.48 -42.58 -26.62
N ILE A 8 -19.70 -42.65 -26.07
CA ILE A 8 -20.80 -41.73 -26.41
C ILE A 8 -20.45 -40.28 -26.03
N LEU A 9 -19.81 -40.06 -24.88
CA LEU A 9 -19.42 -38.72 -24.43
C LEU A 9 -18.40 -38.08 -25.40
N LEU A 10 -17.50 -38.88 -25.96
CA LEU A 10 -16.35 -38.40 -26.72
C LEU A 10 -16.50 -38.52 -28.23
N SER A 11 -17.49 -39.29 -28.74
CA SER A 11 -17.71 -39.50 -30.18
C SER A 11 -17.98 -38.20 -30.96
N ASP A 12 -18.58 -37.23 -30.28
CA ASP A 12 -18.89 -35.92 -30.85
C ASP A 12 -17.69 -34.96 -30.82
N LYS A 13 -16.69 -35.25 -29.99
CA LYS A 13 -15.53 -34.37 -29.73
C LYS A 13 -14.24 -34.87 -30.37
N LEU A 14 -14.05 -36.19 -30.41
CA LEU A 14 -12.87 -36.86 -30.94
C LEU A 14 -13.23 -37.67 -32.20
N LYS A 15 -12.25 -37.83 -33.08
CA LYS A 15 -12.26 -38.66 -34.28
C LYS A 15 -11.15 -39.70 -34.17
N GLU A 16 -11.23 -40.76 -34.99
CA GLU A 16 -10.25 -41.87 -34.95
C GLU A 16 -10.12 -42.48 -33.54
N ILE A 17 -11.27 -42.72 -32.90
CA ILE A 17 -11.31 -43.32 -31.56
C ILE A 17 -10.92 -44.80 -31.68
N ASN A 18 -9.87 -45.19 -30.98
CA ASN A 18 -9.40 -46.55 -30.85
C ASN A 18 -9.27 -46.91 -29.37
N PHE A 19 -9.68 -48.12 -29.02
CA PHE A 19 -9.41 -48.65 -27.68
C PHE A 19 -8.16 -49.51 -27.76
N LEU A 20 -7.17 -49.19 -26.93
CA LEU A 20 -5.94 -49.97 -26.87
C LEU A 20 -6.26 -51.33 -26.25
N GLU A 21 -6.12 -52.41 -27.03
CA GLU A 21 -6.41 -53.79 -26.61
C GLU A 21 -5.65 -54.13 -25.31
N ASP A 22 -6.30 -54.85 -24.40
CA ASP A 22 -5.81 -55.20 -23.06
C ASP A 22 -5.47 -54.01 -22.12
N SER A 23 -6.03 -52.83 -22.40
CA SER A 23 -5.92 -51.67 -21.52
C SER A 23 -7.23 -50.90 -21.38
N ASN A 24 -7.41 -50.20 -20.26
CA ASN A 24 -8.55 -49.31 -20.04
C ASN A 24 -8.26 -47.91 -20.61
N ILE A 25 -7.63 -47.84 -21.79
CA ILE A 25 -7.23 -46.58 -22.43
C ILE A 25 -7.98 -46.40 -23.75
N LEU A 26 -8.63 -45.25 -23.87
CA LEU A 26 -9.20 -44.75 -25.11
C LEU A 26 -8.21 -43.77 -25.75
N PHE A 27 -7.86 -44.04 -26.99
CA PHE A 27 -7.08 -43.15 -27.84
C PHE A 27 -8.02 -42.43 -28.81
N GLY A 28 -7.86 -41.13 -29.00
CA GLY A 28 -8.65 -40.38 -29.98
C GLY A 28 -7.97 -39.08 -30.40
N LYS A 29 -8.29 -38.60 -31.60
CA LYS A 29 -7.73 -37.35 -32.17
C LYS A 29 -8.81 -36.30 -32.32
N GLN A 30 -8.56 -35.11 -31.81
CA GLN A 30 -9.39 -33.94 -32.09
C GLN A 30 -8.96 -33.35 -33.44
N LYS A 31 -9.89 -33.28 -34.39
CA LYS A 31 -9.63 -32.79 -35.75
C LYS A 31 -10.48 -31.59 -36.10
N TYR A 32 -9.90 -30.66 -36.85
CA TYR A 32 -10.61 -29.60 -37.55
C TYR A 32 -10.23 -29.65 -39.03
N ASN A 33 -11.17 -30.08 -39.88
CA ASN A 33 -10.89 -30.52 -41.25
C ASN A 33 -9.80 -31.62 -41.24
N ASP A 34 -8.74 -31.46 -42.03
CA ASP A 34 -7.63 -32.42 -42.13
C ASP A 34 -6.51 -32.19 -41.09
N LEU A 35 -6.63 -31.16 -40.25
CA LEU A 35 -5.63 -30.82 -39.24
C LEU A 35 -5.95 -31.49 -37.90
N THR A 36 -4.94 -32.15 -37.33
CA THR A 36 -5.01 -32.69 -35.97
C THR A 36 -4.69 -31.58 -34.98
N LEU A 37 -5.65 -31.22 -34.13
CA LEU A 37 -5.50 -30.20 -33.09
C LEU A 37 -4.93 -30.78 -31.80
N GLY A 38 -5.23 -32.04 -31.51
CA GLY A 38 -4.71 -32.73 -30.33
C GLY A 38 -4.95 -34.23 -30.36
N THR A 39 -4.06 -34.96 -29.70
CA THR A 39 -4.13 -36.41 -29.54
C THR A 39 -4.37 -36.71 -28.07
N TYR A 40 -5.44 -37.43 -27.76
CA TYR A 40 -5.92 -37.70 -26.41
C TYR A 40 -5.80 -39.18 -26.08
N PHE A 41 -5.18 -39.47 -24.95
CA PHE A 41 -5.17 -40.76 -24.28
C PHE A 41 -6.00 -40.63 -23.02
N ILE A 42 -7.05 -41.43 -22.88
CA ILE A 42 -8.02 -41.31 -21.79
C ILE A 42 -8.05 -42.65 -21.08
N ASP A 43 -7.40 -42.70 -19.92
CA ASP A 43 -7.44 -43.86 -19.04
C ASP A 43 -8.71 -43.80 -18.18
N TYR A 44 -9.56 -44.82 -18.31
CA TYR A 44 -10.79 -44.99 -17.55
C TYR A 44 -10.76 -46.21 -16.63
N GLY A 45 -9.55 -46.59 -16.21
CA GLY A 45 -9.28 -47.70 -15.31
C GLY A 45 -9.74 -47.46 -13.87
N ASP A 46 -9.18 -48.26 -12.96
CA ASP A 46 -9.57 -48.26 -11.55
C ASP A 46 -9.20 -46.95 -10.84
N ASP A 47 -9.92 -46.62 -9.76
CA ASP A 47 -9.74 -45.42 -8.93
C ASP A 47 -8.40 -45.40 -8.19
N ASN A 48 -7.70 -46.53 -8.13
CA ASN A 48 -6.37 -46.59 -7.55
C ASN A 48 -5.30 -46.09 -8.55
N ILE A 49 -4.66 -44.97 -8.22
CA ILE A 49 -3.61 -44.32 -9.02
C ILE A 49 -2.20 -44.59 -8.42
N GLU A 50 -2.04 -45.65 -7.65
CA GLU A 50 -0.76 -46.04 -7.06
C GLU A 50 0.09 -46.87 -8.05
N PHE A 51 0.61 -46.19 -9.08
CA PHE A 51 1.52 -46.78 -10.07
C PHE A 51 2.65 -45.81 -10.47
N ASP A 52 3.73 -46.37 -11.03
CA ASP A 52 4.82 -45.58 -11.61
C ASP A 52 4.38 -44.95 -12.93
N LEU A 53 4.24 -43.62 -12.91
CA LEU A 53 3.79 -42.83 -14.05
C LEU A 53 4.77 -42.86 -15.22
N THR A 54 6.07 -43.08 -14.96
CA THR A 54 7.09 -43.17 -16.01
C THR A 54 6.91 -44.46 -16.80
N ASP A 55 6.85 -45.60 -16.09
CA ASP A 55 6.66 -46.92 -16.70
C ASP A 55 5.33 -47.00 -17.45
N TYR A 56 4.28 -46.39 -16.90
CA TYR A 56 2.97 -46.31 -17.55
C TYR A 56 3.04 -45.58 -18.90
N GLN A 57 3.74 -44.44 -18.96
CA GLN A 57 3.87 -43.66 -20.18
C GLN A 57 4.75 -44.34 -21.22
N GLU A 58 5.85 -44.97 -20.79
CA GLU A 58 6.71 -45.78 -21.66
C GLU A 58 5.93 -46.91 -22.31
N LYS A 59 5.06 -47.57 -21.54
CA LYS A 59 4.26 -48.70 -22.03
C LYS A 59 3.18 -48.28 -23.04
N HIS A 60 2.51 -47.15 -22.82
CA HIS A 60 1.28 -46.83 -23.55
C HIS A 60 1.36 -45.64 -24.50
N ILE A 61 2.33 -44.74 -24.32
CA ILE A 61 2.38 -43.45 -25.03
C ILE A 61 3.66 -43.29 -25.86
N ALA A 62 4.80 -43.77 -25.35
CA ALA A 62 6.12 -43.50 -25.96
C ALA A 62 6.18 -43.90 -27.45
N SER A 63 5.60 -45.04 -27.82
CA SER A 63 5.58 -45.47 -29.23
C SER A 63 4.88 -44.47 -30.15
N GLU A 64 3.72 -43.95 -29.76
CA GLU A 64 2.96 -42.98 -30.58
C GLU A 64 3.65 -41.61 -30.58
N PHE A 65 4.22 -41.22 -29.44
CA PHE A 65 4.96 -39.96 -29.29
C PHE A 65 6.19 -39.92 -30.22
N TYR A 66 7.02 -40.96 -30.23
CA TYR A 66 8.21 -41.02 -31.07
C TYR A 66 7.91 -41.25 -32.55
N ASN A 67 6.77 -41.88 -32.89
CA ASN A 67 6.34 -42.07 -34.27
C ASN A 67 5.68 -40.82 -34.89
N THR A 68 5.32 -39.83 -34.07
CA THR A 68 4.70 -38.58 -34.52
C THR A 68 5.77 -37.52 -34.82
N SER A 69 5.71 -36.90 -36.00
CA SER A 69 6.71 -35.94 -36.45
C SER A 69 6.50 -34.54 -35.85
N GLY A 70 7.57 -33.95 -35.29
CA GLY A 70 7.69 -32.51 -35.08
C GLY A 70 6.74 -31.91 -34.03
N ASN A 71 6.05 -30.83 -34.40
CA ASN A 71 5.29 -29.98 -33.47
C ASN A 71 4.02 -30.63 -32.90
N ASP A 72 3.52 -31.71 -33.50
CA ASP A 72 2.27 -32.35 -33.06
C ASP A 72 2.42 -33.05 -31.70
N GLN A 73 3.65 -33.41 -31.33
CA GLN A 73 4.02 -33.94 -30.01
C GLN A 73 3.62 -33.00 -28.86
N TRP A 74 3.58 -31.68 -29.10
CA TRP A 74 3.21 -30.68 -28.08
C TRP A 74 1.71 -30.68 -27.74
N ASN A 75 0.90 -31.38 -28.54
CA ASN A 75 -0.55 -31.45 -28.40
C ASN A 75 -1.02 -32.85 -27.98
N PHE A 76 -0.18 -33.59 -27.25
CA PHE A 76 -0.55 -34.87 -26.66
C PHE A 76 -1.09 -34.65 -25.24
N TYR A 77 -2.23 -35.28 -24.97
CA TYR A 77 -2.97 -35.15 -23.73
C TYR A 77 -3.22 -36.53 -23.13
N LEU A 78 -2.94 -36.68 -21.83
CA LEU A 78 -3.28 -37.88 -21.07
C LEU A 78 -4.25 -37.50 -19.95
N ILE A 79 -5.45 -38.07 -19.99
CA ILE A 79 -6.50 -37.81 -19.02
C ILE A 79 -6.76 -39.09 -18.24
N PHE A 80 -6.59 -39.03 -16.92
CA PHE A 80 -7.05 -40.06 -16.01
C PHE A 80 -8.48 -39.72 -15.58
N LEU A 81 -9.44 -40.47 -16.10
CA LEU A 81 -10.85 -40.32 -15.78
C LEU A 81 -11.19 -41.23 -14.60
N ARG A 82 -11.59 -40.63 -13.47
CA ARG A 82 -11.87 -41.33 -12.20
C ARG A 82 -13.19 -40.88 -11.60
N ASP A 83 -13.86 -41.76 -10.86
CA ASP A 83 -15.09 -41.37 -10.15
C ASP A 83 -14.73 -40.51 -8.93
N THR A 84 -13.61 -40.83 -8.27
CA THR A 84 -13.00 -40.03 -7.20
C THR A 84 -11.48 -40.08 -7.27
N TYR A 85 -10.81 -39.04 -6.77
CA TYR A 85 -9.35 -39.00 -6.70
C TYR A 85 -8.88 -38.26 -5.44
N LEU A 86 -7.66 -38.57 -4.99
CA LEU A 86 -6.97 -37.80 -3.96
C LEU A 86 -6.25 -36.60 -4.59
N GLU A 87 -6.35 -35.43 -3.97
CA GLU A 87 -5.67 -34.20 -4.43
C GLU A 87 -4.14 -34.37 -4.54
N SER A 88 -3.55 -35.21 -3.68
CA SER A 88 -2.12 -35.53 -3.74
C SER A 88 -1.73 -36.26 -5.03
N ASP A 89 -2.59 -37.16 -5.52
CA ASP A 89 -2.34 -37.91 -6.75
C ASP A 89 -2.57 -37.06 -7.99
N LYS A 90 -3.63 -36.24 -7.98
CA LYS A 90 -3.87 -35.23 -9.02
C LYS A 90 -2.66 -34.31 -9.19
N LEU A 91 -2.18 -33.73 -8.09
CA LEU A 91 -1.01 -32.86 -8.12
C LEU A 91 0.26 -33.57 -8.62
N ARG A 92 0.48 -34.82 -8.20
CA ARG A 92 1.63 -35.63 -8.64
C ARG A 92 1.61 -35.88 -10.14
N ILE A 93 0.44 -36.21 -10.71
CA ILE A 93 0.27 -36.49 -12.14
C ILE A 93 0.36 -35.21 -12.97
N GLU A 94 -0.40 -34.17 -12.61
CA GLU A 94 -0.51 -32.95 -13.43
C GLU A 94 0.79 -32.13 -13.46
N LYS A 95 1.67 -32.33 -12.46
CA LYS A 95 3.01 -31.72 -12.42
C LYS A 95 4.00 -32.39 -13.39
N ASP A 96 3.76 -33.64 -13.79
CA ASP A 96 4.66 -34.36 -14.69
C ASP A 96 4.48 -33.89 -16.15
N SER A 97 5.53 -33.29 -16.70
CA SER A 97 5.52 -32.72 -18.06
C SER A 97 6.12 -33.63 -19.13
N ILE A 98 6.48 -34.87 -18.77
CA ILE A 98 7.11 -35.83 -19.68
C ILE A 98 6.05 -36.35 -20.68
N TYR A 99 6.37 -36.47 -21.97
CA TYR A 99 5.52 -36.95 -23.09
C TYR A 99 4.19 -36.22 -23.38
N THR A 100 3.38 -35.89 -22.37
CA THR A 100 1.99 -35.41 -22.52
C THR A 100 1.64 -34.38 -21.47
N ARG A 101 0.65 -33.54 -21.79
CA ARG A 101 -0.07 -32.73 -20.79
C ARG A 101 -1.08 -33.62 -20.07
N LYS A 102 -1.01 -33.67 -18.75
CA LYS A 102 -1.78 -34.63 -17.96
C LYS A 102 -2.86 -33.95 -17.16
N PHE A 103 -3.98 -34.63 -17.01
CA PHE A 103 -5.12 -34.19 -16.21
C PHE A 103 -5.72 -35.36 -15.45
N VAL A 104 -6.23 -35.11 -14.25
CA VAL A 104 -7.08 -36.06 -13.52
C VAL A 104 -8.46 -35.44 -13.38
N PHE A 105 -9.46 -36.08 -13.99
CA PHE A 105 -10.82 -35.56 -14.08
C PHE A 105 -11.86 -36.57 -13.61
N THR A 106 -12.95 -36.05 -13.09
CA THR A 106 -14.25 -36.73 -13.04
C THR A 106 -14.97 -36.63 -14.39
N ILE A 107 -16.05 -37.39 -14.58
CA ILE A 107 -16.88 -37.33 -15.81
C ILE A 107 -17.38 -35.91 -16.07
N ASP A 108 -17.85 -35.23 -15.02
CA ASP A 108 -18.41 -33.88 -15.13
C ASP A 108 -17.32 -32.86 -15.49
N GLU A 109 -16.10 -33.03 -14.96
CA GLU A 109 -14.95 -32.19 -15.31
C GLU A 109 -14.51 -32.39 -16.77
N LEU A 110 -14.54 -33.64 -17.25
CA LEU A 110 -14.21 -33.97 -18.64
C LEU A 110 -15.22 -33.38 -19.64
N GLU A 111 -16.51 -33.40 -19.32
CA GLU A 111 -17.54 -32.79 -20.17
C GLU A 111 -17.33 -31.28 -20.28
N ASN A 112 -17.06 -30.61 -19.17
CA ASN A 112 -16.73 -29.19 -19.14
C ASN A 112 -15.44 -28.86 -19.90
N TYR A 113 -14.43 -29.73 -19.84
CA TYR A 113 -13.16 -29.57 -20.55
C TYR A 113 -13.38 -29.43 -22.07
N PHE A 114 -14.23 -30.24 -22.70
CA PHE A 114 -14.45 -30.12 -24.15
C PHE A 114 -15.45 -29.02 -24.56
N ASP A 115 -16.11 -28.40 -23.59
CA ASP A 115 -17.13 -27.35 -23.77
C ASP A 115 -16.61 -25.96 -23.35
N TYR A 116 -15.32 -25.65 -23.55
CA TYR A 116 -14.74 -24.33 -23.27
C TYR A 116 -15.49 -23.13 -23.86
N GLN A 117 -16.35 -23.33 -24.86
CA GLN A 117 -17.22 -22.28 -25.43
C GLN A 117 -18.48 -21.99 -24.62
N LYS A 118 -18.85 -22.86 -23.66
CA LYS A 118 -20.05 -22.73 -22.81
C LYS A 118 -19.75 -22.21 -21.40
N SER A 119 -18.56 -21.67 -21.13
CA SER A 119 -18.38 -20.85 -19.92
C SER A 119 -19.07 -19.49 -20.11
N ASP A 120 -20.40 -19.49 -20.23
CA ASP A 120 -21.24 -18.30 -20.06
C ASP A 120 -21.21 -17.79 -18.61
N LYS A 121 -20.60 -18.56 -17.71
CA LYS A 121 -20.21 -18.06 -16.40
C LYS A 121 -18.91 -17.31 -16.54
N ALA A 122 -19.05 -16.00 -16.75
CA ALA A 122 -18.07 -15.03 -16.30
C ALA A 122 -17.62 -15.44 -14.89
N VAL A 123 -16.39 -15.93 -14.76
CA VAL A 123 -15.73 -16.08 -13.45
C VAL A 123 -15.45 -14.69 -12.84
N ASP A 124 -15.65 -13.63 -13.61
CA ASP A 124 -15.67 -12.23 -13.18
C ASP A 124 -17.01 -11.83 -12.53
N ALA A 125 -17.14 -11.93 -11.21
CA ALA A 125 -18.06 -11.07 -10.44
C ALA A 125 -17.94 -11.22 -8.91
N ASP A 126 -17.74 -12.43 -8.39
CA ASP A 126 -18.14 -12.68 -7.00
C ASP A 126 -17.15 -12.14 -5.95
N ILE A 127 -15.84 -12.17 -6.23
CA ILE A 127 -14.84 -11.65 -5.27
C ILE A 127 -15.00 -10.14 -5.04
N ILE A 128 -15.30 -9.38 -6.10
CA ILE A 128 -15.51 -7.92 -6.01
C ILE A 128 -16.77 -7.63 -5.18
N ASN A 129 -17.85 -8.37 -5.43
CA ASN A 129 -19.10 -8.22 -4.67
C ASN A 129 -18.90 -8.61 -3.20
N LEU A 130 -18.22 -9.74 -2.93
CA LEU A 130 -17.86 -10.17 -1.59
C LEU A 130 -17.00 -9.13 -0.85
N TRP A 131 -16.07 -8.47 -1.54
CA TRP A 131 -15.28 -7.39 -0.96
C TRP A 131 -16.13 -6.16 -0.66
N LYS A 132 -17.02 -5.77 -1.57
CA LYS A 132 -17.97 -4.67 -1.34
C LYS A 132 -18.86 -4.95 -0.13
N GLU A 133 -19.38 -6.17 0.01
CA GLU A 133 -20.17 -6.58 1.17
C GLU A 133 -19.36 -6.50 2.47
N LYS A 134 -18.15 -7.07 2.51
CA LYS A 134 -17.28 -6.99 3.70
C LYS A 134 -16.88 -5.56 4.06
N LEU A 135 -16.73 -4.68 3.07
CA LEU A 135 -16.43 -3.27 3.30
C LEU A 135 -17.67 -2.53 3.83
N LYS A 136 -18.87 -2.87 3.34
CA LYS A 136 -20.15 -2.34 3.84
C LYS A 136 -20.39 -2.71 5.31
N GLU A 137 -20.03 -3.93 5.72
CA GLU A 137 -20.16 -4.37 7.12
C GLU A 137 -19.40 -3.50 8.12
N VAL A 138 -18.35 -2.80 7.67
CA VAL A 138 -17.49 -1.95 8.51
C VAL A 138 -17.57 -0.46 8.13
N ASP A 139 -18.63 -0.05 7.42
CA ASP A 139 -18.84 1.32 6.91
C ASP A 139 -17.66 1.87 6.07
N LEU A 140 -16.99 1.02 5.28
CA LEU A 140 -15.91 1.39 4.37
C LEU A 140 -16.35 1.47 2.90
N ASP A 141 -17.62 1.78 2.64
CA ASP A 141 -18.22 1.95 1.31
C ASP A 141 -17.40 2.89 0.40
N GLU A 142 -16.90 3.98 0.96
CA GLU A 142 -16.14 4.98 0.20
C GLU A 142 -14.77 4.46 -0.30
N VAL A 143 -14.34 3.24 0.09
CA VAL A 143 -13.15 2.58 -0.46
C VAL A 143 -13.29 2.30 -1.95
N TYR A 144 -14.47 1.96 -2.45
CA TYR A 144 -14.68 1.74 -3.89
C TYR A 144 -15.26 2.98 -4.61
N SER A 145 -15.67 4.02 -3.87
CA SER A 145 -16.11 5.30 -4.44
C SER A 145 -15.00 6.08 -5.17
N ASN A 146 -15.39 7.09 -5.94
CA ASN A 146 -14.46 8.06 -6.57
C ASN A 146 -13.97 9.16 -5.62
N ALA A 147 -14.44 9.21 -4.38
CA ALA A 147 -14.09 10.29 -3.45
C ALA A 147 -12.58 10.29 -3.12
N PRO A 148 -11.91 11.45 -3.05
CA PRO A 148 -10.51 11.53 -2.60
C PRO A 148 -10.35 11.11 -1.13
N TYR A 149 -9.21 10.50 -0.77
CA TYR A 149 -8.92 10.09 0.62
C TYR A 149 -9.06 11.24 1.65
N ALA A 150 -8.74 12.47 1.23
CA ALA A 150 -8.83 13.65 2.09
C ALA A 150 -10.26 14.02 2.50
N GLN A 151 -11.26 13.53 1.78
CA GLN A 151 -12.67 13.69 2.11
C GLN A 151 -13.22 12.42 2.75
N ALA A 152 -12.86 11.26 2.20
CA ALA A 152 -13.44 10.00 2.60
C ALA A 152 -12.96 9.49 3.98
N VAL A 153 -11.66 9.66 4.29
CA VAL A 153 -11.12 9.23 5.59
C VAL A 153 -11.71 10.04 6.75
N PRO A 154 -11.81 11.38 6.69
CA PRO A 154 -12.49 12.16 7.73
C PRO A 154 -13.96 11.77 7.93
N ARG A 155 -14.71 11.49 6.85
CA ARG A 155 -16.10 11.04 6.93
C ARG A 155 -16.24 9.72 7.66
N PHE A 156 -15.36 8.76 7.35
CA PHE A 156 -15.27 7.52 8.11
C PHE A 156 -15.04 7.75 9.60
N LEU A 157 -14.09 8.62 9.95
CA LEU A 157 -13.80 8.95 11.35
C LEU A 157 -14.96 9.68 12.07
N ALA A 158 -15.78 10.42 11.32
CA ALA A 158 -16.94 11.14 11.82
C ALA A 158 -18.24 10.30 11.83
N ASN A 159 -18.21 9.04 11.34
CA ASN A 159 -19.39 8.22 11.07
C ASN A 159 -20.38 8.87 10.07
N GLU A 160 -19.87 9.64 9.11
CA GLU A 160 -20.64 10.34 8.06
C GLU A 160 -20.34 9.75 6.66
N VAL A 161 -20.17 8.43 6.59
CA VAL A 161 -19.83 7.72 5.35
C VAL A 161 -20.99 7.79 4.38
N ILE A 162 -20.72 8.19 3.13
CA ILE A 162 -21.72 8.13 2.07
C ILE A 162 -21.89 6.67 1.65
N LYS A 163 -23.07 6.11 1.92
CA LYS A 163 -23.42 4.74 1.54
C LYS A 163 -23.64 4.64 0.03
N ASP A 164 -23.32 3.46 -0.49
CA ASP A 164 -23.31 3.14 -1.93
C ASP A 164 -24.62 3.48 -2.67
N GLU A 165 -25.76 3.48 -1.98
CA GLU A 165 -27.06 3.89 -2.55
C GLU A 165 -27.10 5.37 -3.00
N GLU A 166 -26.30 6.24 -2.39
CA GLU A 166 -26.22 7.68 -2.73
C GLU A 166 -24.98 8.03 -3.58
N SER A 167 -23.93 7.19 -3.55
CA SER A 167 -22.62 7.50 -4.17
C SER A 167 -22.51 7.13 -5.66
N ASN A 168 -23.40 6.29 -6.21
CA ASN A 168 -23.33 5.85 -7.60
C ASN A 168 -24.29 6.57 -8.55
N GLN A 169 -24.73 7.78 -8.22
CA GLN A 169 -25.11 8.72 -9.27
C GLN A 169 -23.86 9.39 -9.83
N VAL A 170 -23.05 8.62 -10.56
CA VAL A 170 -22.27 9.23 -11.62
C VAL A 170 -23.30 9.81 -12.58
N SER A 171 -23.26 11.12 -12.77
CA SER A 171 -24.12 11.85 -13.70
C SER A 171 -24.28 11.01 -15.00
N PRO A 172 -25.49 10.78 -15.50
CA PRO A 172 -25.75 9.95 -16.69
C PRO A 172 -25.30 10.63 -18.00
N SER A 173 -24.29 11.50 -17.93
CA SER A 173 -23.61 12.07 -19.09
C SER A 173 -22.29 11.34 -19.40
N ILE A 174 -22.13 10.08 -18.97
CA ILE A 174 -21.13 9.20 -19.57
C ILE A 174 -21.62 8.97 -21.00
N ILE A 175 -21.04 9.71 -21.94
CA ILE A 175 -21.31 9.58 -23.36
C ILE A 175 -21.13 8.10 -23.72
N THR A 176 -22.23 7.47 -24.10
CA THR A 176 -22.39 6.06 -24.50
C THR A 176 -21.50 5.64 -25.68
N GLU A 177 -20.68 6.54 -26.23
CA GLU A 177 -19.81 6.32 -27.39
C GLU A 177 -18.36 5.97 -27.03
N LEU A 178 -18.00 5.88 -25.75
CA LEU A 178 -16.64 5.56 -25.33
C LEU A 178 -16.28 4.06 -25.43
N SER A 179 -17.22 3.14 -25.68
CA SER A 179 -16.90 1.71 -25.77
C SER A 179 -16.28 1.36 -27.13
N ILE A 180 -14.99 1.05 -27.19
CA ILE A 180 -14.33 0.56 -28.41
C ILE A 180 -14.36 -0.98 -28.38
N LYS A 181 -15.23 -1.59 -29.20
CA LYS A 181 -15.29 -3.05 -29.37
C LYS A 181 -14.36 -3.54 -30.47
N ARG A 182 -14.14 -2.71 -31.49
CA ARG A 182 -13.24 -3.00 -32.61
C ARG A 182 -12.76 -1.74 -33.30
N ILE A 183 -11.58 -1.82 -33.89
CA ILE A 183 -11.06 -0.82 -34.83
C ILE A 183 -11.37 -1.33 -36.23
N SER A 184 -12.10 -0.55 -37.00
CA SER A 184 -12.62 -0.90 -38.33
C SER A 184 -11.67 -0.46 -39.43
N ARG A 185 -11.06 0.72 -39.22
CA ARG A 185 -10.12 1.33 -40.14
C ARG A 185 -9.11 2.17 -39.38
N LEU A 186 -7.87 2.13 -39.84
CA LEU A 186 -6.79 3.00 -39.38
C LEU A 186 -6.15 3.66 -40.60
N LYS A 187 -6.16 5.00 -40.62
CA LYS A 187 -5.55 5.80 -41.69
C LYS A 187 -4.40 6.62 -41.10
N LEU A 188 -3.22 6.46 -41.67
CA LEU A 188 -1.99 7.14 -41.31
C LEU A 188 -1.76 8.30 -42.27
N ASN A 189 -1.77 9.53 -41.79
CA ASN A 189 -1.56 10.71 -42.62
C ASN A 189 -0.08 10.90 -42.97
N SER A 190 0.22 11.80 -43.91
CA SER A 190 1.59 12.01 -44.43
C SER A 190 2.58 12.53 -43.39
N ASN A 191 2.08 13.15 -42.33
CA ASN A 191 2.86 13.63 -41.18
C ASN A 191 3.10 12.55 -40.11
N TYR A 192 2.58 11.33 -40.32
CA TYR A 192 3.02 10.17 -39.55
C TYR A 192 4.32 9.60 -40.13
N ARG A 193 5.07 8.86 -39.30
CA ARG A 193 6.36 8.20 -39.62
C ARG A 193 6.47 7.68 -41.06
N LYS A 194 7.68 7.65 -41.63
CA LYS A 194 7.92 7.26 -43.04
C LYS A 194 7.36 5.90 -43.44
N TYR A 195 7.35 4.92 -42.54
CA TYR A 195 6.80 3.58 -42.75
C TYR A 195 5.65 3.33 -41.76
N PRO A 196 4.63 2.52 -42.12
CA PRO A 196 4.48 1.76 -43.36
C PRO A 196 4.19 2.63 -44.59
N ILE A 197 4.53 2.13 -45.80
CA ILE A 197 4.24 2.82 -47.07
C ILE A 197 2.74 2.85 -47.32
N ASN A 198 2.06 1.73 -47.07
CA ASN A 198 0.60 1.73 -47.07
C ASN A 198 0.11 2.57 -45.89
N ARG A 199 -0.87 3.43 -46.17
CA ARG A 199 -1.37 4.45 -45.23
C ARG A 199 -2.82 4.22 -44.84
N ASP A 200 -3.52 3.27 -45.45
CA ASP A 200 -4.93 3.04 -45.21
C ASP A 200 -5.19 1.56 -45.01
N PHE A 201 -5.72 1.22 -43.83
CA PHE A 201 -5.89 -0.16 -43.39
C PHE A 201 -7.33 -0.37 -42.95
N SER A 202 -8.01 -1.32 -43.58
CA SER A 202 -9.26 -1.88 -43.06
C SER A 202 -8.93 -3.11 -42.21
N LEU A 203 -9.44 -3.15 -40.99
CA LEU A 203 -9.14 -4.20 -40.02
C LEU A 203 -10.34 -5.13 -39.86
N GLY A 204 -10.08 -6.43 -39.97
CA GLY A 204 -11.04 -7.49 -39.71
C GLY A 204 -10.99 -7.97 -38.25
N LYS A 205 -11.73 -9.03 -37.95
CA LYS A 205 -11.69 -9.70 -36.63
C LYS A 205 -10.32 -10.32 -36.32
N VAL A 206 -9.66 -10.85 -37.35
CA VAL A 206 -8.31 -11.42 -37.27
C VAL A 206 -7.48 -10.78 -38.37
N ASN A 207 -6.31 -10.24 -38.03
CA ASN A 207 -5.43 -9.52 -38.95
C ASN A 207 -4.04 -10.15 -38.93
N LEU A 208 -3.54 -10.58 -40.08
CA LEU A 208 -2.18 -11.09 -40.23
C LEU A 208 -1.26 -9.97 -40.72
N ILE A 209 -0.33 -9.53 -39.87
CA ILE A 209 0.67 -8.50 -40.21
C ILE A 209 2.00 -9.19 -40.49
N LYS A 210 2.46 -9.16 -41.73
CA LYS A 210 3.74 -9.78 -42.16
C LYS A 210 4.61 -8.80 -42.95
N GLY A 211 5.92 -8.98 -42.88
CA GLY A 211 6.88 -8.19 -43.64
C GLY A 211 8.29 -8.28 -43.06
N VAL A 212 9.29 -7.88 -43.85
CA VAL A 212 10.69 -7.83 -43.39
C VAL A 212 10.90 -6.77 -42.29
N ASN A 213 12.04 -6.79 -41.62
CA ASN A 213 12.34 -5.77 -40.60
C ASN A 213 12.42 -4.38 -41.23
N GLY A 214 11.96 -3.36 -40.51
CA GLY A 214 11.95 -1.98 -40.99
C GLY A 214 10.78 -1.60 -41.92
N THR A 215 9.84 -2.50 -42.22
CA THR A 215 8.67 -2.17 -43.07
C THR A 215 7.57 -1.36 -42.37
N GLY A 216 7.74 -1.06 -41.08
CA GLY A 216 6.76 -0.30 -40.29
C GLY A 216 5.71 -1.14 -39.56
N LYS A 217 5.96 -2.44 -39.32
CA LYS A 217 5.06 -3.30 -38.51
C LYS A 217 4.84 -2.74 -37.11
N THR A 218 5.93 -2.43 -36.40
CA THR A 218 5.89 -1.82 -35.08
C THR A 218 5.21 -0.46 -35.13
N SER A 219 5.58 0.41 -36.07
CA SER A 219 4.90 1.71 -36.26
C SER A 219 3.39 1.58 -36.48
N PHE A 220 2.93 0.56 -37.22
CA PHE A 220 1.49 0.31 -37.35
C PHE A 220 0.83 -0.07 -36.01
N LEU A 221 1.45 -0.95 -35.22
CA LEU A 221 0.94 -1.33 -33.89
C LEU A 221 0.93 -0.12 -32.94
N GLU A 222 1.99 0.68 -32.95
CA GLU A 222 2.07 1.91 -32.17
C GLU A 222 1.05 2.95 -32.61
N ALA A 223 0.70 3.02 -33.90
CA ALA A 223 -0.36 3.91 -34.38
C ALA A 223 -1.74 3.55 -33.81
N ILE A 224 -2.02 2.25 -33.65
CA ILE A 224 -3.21 1.78 -32.94
C ILE A 224 -3.17 2.25 -31.49
N GLU A 225 -2.06 2.03 -30.79
CA GLU A 225 -1.90 2.45 -29.41
C GLU A 225 -2.13 3.96 -29.27
N LEU A 226 -1.43 4.77 -30.07
CA LEU A 226 -1.54 6.23 -30.08
C LEU A 226 -2.98 6.69 -30.33
N SER A 227 -3.71 6.07 -31.26
CA SER A 227 -5.11 6.43 -31.53
C SER A 227 -6.04 6.22 -30.32
N ILE A 228 -5.73 5.20 -29.50
CA ILE A 228 -6.53 4.82 -28.33
C ILE A 228 -6.11 5.64 -27.11
N SER A 229 -4.82 5.67 -26.82
CA SER A 229 -4.26 6.14 -25.55
C SER A 229 -3.63 7.53 -25.62
N GLY A 230 -3.34 8.05 -26.81
CA GLY A 230 -2.66 9.33 -27.00
C GLY A 230 -1.17 9.33 -26.70
N LYS A 231 -0.61 8.24 -26.17
CA LYS A 231 0.80 8.08 -25.83
C LYS A 231 1.24 6.66 -26.08
N ASN A 232 2.51 6.50 -26.44
CA ASN A 232 3.11 5.19 -26.59
C ASN A 232 3.77 4.74 -25.27
N TYR A 233 3.67 3.46 -24.92
CA TYR A 233 4.30 2.90 -23.73
C TYR A 233 5.82 2.87 -23.78
N SER A 234 6.41 2.49 -24.93
CA SER A 234 7.86 2.47 -25.15
C SER A 234 8.47 3.88 -25.18
N ASN A 235 7.73 4.89 -25.63
CA ASN A 235 8.20 6.29 -25.64
C ASN A 235 7.11 7.31 -25.23
N PRO A 236 6.83 7.46 -23.93
CA PRO A 236 5.72 8.29 -23.44
C PRO A 236 6.00 9.80 -23.46
N TYR A 237 7.26 10.19 -23.68
CA TYR A 237 7.70 11.59 -23.69
C TYR A 237 7.77 12.18 -25.10
N SER A 238 7.84 11.34 -26.14
CA SER A 238 7.71 11.79 -27.52
C SER A 238 6.26 11.75 -27.95
N ALA A 239 5.73 12.90 -28.38
CA ALA A 239 4.44 12.94 -29.06
C ALA A 239 4.67 12.96 -30.57
N GLU A 240 3.93 12.13 -31.30
CA GLU A 240 3.77 12.29 -32.74
C GLU A 240 2.96 13.55 -33.04
N GLU A 241 3.02 14.03 -34.28
CA GLU A 241 2.31 15.25 -34.69
C GLU A 241 0.78 15.13 -34.55
N ASP A 242 0.13 16.26 -34.25
CA ASP A 242 -1.31 16.31 -34.12
C ASP A 242 -2.00 15.84 -35.43
N LYS A 243 -3.10 15.08 -35.28
CA LYS A 243 -3.90 14.55 -36.39
C LYS A 243 -3.13 13.68 -37.39
N CYS A 244 -2.01 13.08 -36.99
CA CYS A 244 -1.26 12.17 -37.85
C CYS A 244 -1.93 10.81 -38.08
N ILE A 245 -2.91 10.43 -37.24
CA ILE A 245 -3.62 9.15 -37.30
C ILE A 245 -5.12 9.41 -37.17
N ASN A 246 -5.90 8.74 -38.02
CA ASN A 246 -7.35 8.72 -38.00
C ASN A 246 -7.85 7.29 -37.81
N ALA A 247 -8.69 7.07 -36.80
CA ALA A 247 -9.26 5.76 -36.50
C ALA A 247 -10.78 5.77 -36.64
N VAL A 248 -11.34 4.66 -37.11
CA VAL A 248 -12.80 4.43 -37.14
C VAL A 248 -13.10 3.24 -36.25
N TYR A 249 -13.89 3.45 -35.20
CA TYR A 249 -14.27 2.38 -34.27
C TYR A 249 -15.67 1.84 -34.58
N ASN A 250 -15.91 0.57 -34.27
CA ASN A 250 -17.25 -0.05 -34.25
C ASN A 250 -18.07 0.05 -35.56
N ASP A 251 -17.44 0.12 -36.74
CA ASP A 251 -18.07 0.38 -38.05
C ASP A 251 -18.74 1.75 -38.16
N ASN A 252 -18.54 2.65 -37.21
CA ASN A 252 -19.14 3.97 -37.28
C ASN A 252 -18.30 4.91 -38.15
N TYR A 253 -18.42 4.78 -39.46
CA TYR A 253 -17.70 5.61 -40.44
C TYR A 253 -18.10 7.09 -40.44
N GLU A 254 -19.19 7.46 -39.76
CA GLU A 254 -19.59 8.86 -39.57
C GLU A 254 -18.69 9.56 -38.52
N PHE A 255 -18.10 8.78 -37.61
CA PHE A 255 -17.22 9.29 -36.57
C PHE A 255 -15.76 8.88 -36.83
N ILE A 256 -14.94 9.86 -37.22
CA ILE A 256 -13.49 9.68 -37.37
C ILE A 256 -12.81 10.23 -36.12
N ASP A 257 -12.16 9.33 -35.37
CA ASP A 257 -11.38 9.71 -34.21
C ASP A 257 -9.96 10.14 -34.63
N GLU A 258 -9.67 11.43 -34.50
CA GLU A 258 -8.34 11.99 -34.78
C GLU A 258 -7.43 11.83 -33.55
N TYR A 259 -6.19 11.39 -33.81
CA TYR A 259 -5.13 11.40 -32.81
C TYR A 259 -4.79 12.83 -32.40
N THR A 260 -4.94 13.11 -31.10
CA THR A 260 -4.75 14.44 -30.52
C THR A 260 -3.90 14.32 -29.25
N PRO A 261 -2.56 14.39 -29.31
CA PRO A 261 -1.67 14.04 -28.19
C PRO A 261 -1.88 14.90 -26.94
N ASN A 262 -2.25 16.17 -27.14
CA ASN A 262 -2.43 17.13 -26.06
C ASN A 262 -3.84 17.10 -25.43
N ASN A 263 -4.76 16.28 -25.97
CA ASN A 263 -6.11 16.16 -25.44
C ASN A 263 -6.17 15.21 -24.23
N ASN A 264 -5.57 15.63 -23.12
CA ASN A 264 -5.54 14.86 -21.88
C ASN A 264 -6.95 14.53 -21.35
N ALA A 265 -7.93 15.41 -21.60
CA ALA A 265 -9.32 15.19 -21.16
C ALA A 265 -9.95 13.98 -21.85
N LYS A 266 -9.78 13.84 -23.17
CA LYS A 266 -10.26 12.69 -23.97
C LYS A 266 -9.73 11.37 -23.41
N TYR A 267 -8.41 11.24 -23.25
CA TYR A 267 -7.80 9.99 -22.81
C TYR A 267 -8.09 9.70 -21.33
N ARG A 268 -8.20 10.73 -20.50
CA ARG A 268 -8.62 10.55 -19.10
C ARG A 268 -10.06 10.05 -18.98
N GLN A 269 -10.97 10.53 -19.82
CA GLN A 269 -12.33 10.01 -19.85
C GLN A 269 -12.38 8.53 -20.25
N ARG A 270 -11.58 8.13 -21.25
CA ARG A 270 -11.40 6.72 -21.63
C ARG A 270 -10.84 5.86 -20.49
N ASP A 271 -9.79 6.34 -19.81
CA ASP A 271 -9.17 5.60 -18.70
C ASP A 271 -10.12 5.41 -17.52
N ILE A 272 -10.88 6.44 -17.16
CA ILE A 272 -11.93 6.34 -16.15
C ILE A 272 -13.02 5.36 -16.60
N ALA A 273 -13.47 5.45 -17.85
CA ALA A 273 -14.54 4.61 -18.36
C ALA A 273 -14.16 3.12 -18.47
N TRP A 274 -12.91 2.81 -18.84
CA TRP A 274 -12.48 1.43 -19.11
C TRP A 274 -11.78 0.78 -17.93
N TYR A 275 -11.01 1.54 -17.15
CA TYR A 275 -10.17 1.01 -16.08
C TYR A 275 -10.46 1.63 -14.72
N SER A 276 -11.40 2.58 -14.64
CA SER A 276 -11.72 3.30 -13.40
C SER A 276 -10.50 3.98 -12.75
N SER A 277 -9.48 4.35 -13.54
CA SER A 277 -8.25 4.96 -13.04
C SER A 277 -8.50 6.38 -12.54
N ALA A 278 -8.09 6.68 -11.30
CA ALA A 278 -8.22 8.01 -10.70
C ALA A 278 -6.85 8.65 -10.50
N TYR A 279 -6.45 9.54 -11.40
CA TYR A 279 -5.22 10.34 -11.28
C TYR A 279 -5.51 11.84 -11.44
N LYS A 280 -4.64 12.69 -10.87
CA LYS A 280 -4.90 14.14 -10.69
C LYS A 280 -4.72 14.95 -11.98
N SER A 281 -3.73 14.63 -12.80
CA SER A 281 -3.39 15.37 -14.02
C SER A 281 -2.65 14.49 -15.03
N GLY A 282 -2.67 14.90 -16.30
CA GLY A 282 -1.95 14.23 -17.39
C GLY A 282 -2.77 13.17 -18.13
N ASN A 283 -2.07 12.20 -18.69
CA ASN A 283 -2.62 11.06 -19.43
C ASN A 283 -1.77 9.83 -19.10
N GLU A 284 -2.38 8.88 -18.40
CA GLU A 284 -1.78 7.59 -18.01
C GLU A 284 -2.50 6.38 -18.64
N LEU A 285 -3.44 6.63 -19.57
CA LEU A 285 -4.24 5.60 -20.23
C LEU A 285 -3.35 4.54 -20.89
N TYR A 286 -2.24 4.95 -21.49
CA TYR A 286 -1.29 4.03 -22.13
C TYR A 286 -0.76 2.97 -21.14
N ARG A 287 -0.55 3.28 -19.85
CA ARG A 287 -0.12 2.28 -18.87
C ARG A 287 -1.21 1.27 -18.59
N ALA A 288 -2.43 1.73 -18.33
CA ALA A 288 -3.57 0.87 -18.05
C ALA A 288 -3.90 0.00 -19.28
N PHE A 289 -3.91 0.60 -20.46
CA PHE A 289 -4.14 -0.09 -21.73
C PHE A 289 -3.13 -1.22 -21.95
N ASN A 290 -1.83 -0.97 -21.80
CA ASN A 290 -0.81 -2.01 -21.97
C ASN A 290 -0.85 -3.06 -20.86
N LYS A 291 -1.12 -2.66 -19.61
CA LYS A 291 -1.23 -3.58 -18.46
C LYS A 291 -2.37 -4.59 -18.63
N TYR A 292 -3.54 -4.14 -19.10
CA TYR A 292 -4.74 -4.99 -19.16
C TYR A 292 -4.95 -5.65 -20.53
N ASN A 293 -4.39 -5.11 -21.62
CA ASN A 293 -4.55 -5.66 -22.97
C ASN A 293 -3.29 -6.35 -23.52
N PHE A 294 -2.17 -6.34 -22.78
CA PHE A 294 -0.90 -6.94 -23.23
C PHE A 294 -0.46 -6.44 -24.61
N TYR A 295 -0.75 -5.17 -24.87
CA TYR A 295 -0.55 -4.57 -26.19
C TYR A 295 0.90 -4.11 -26.43
N ASP A 296 1.73 -4.13 -25.38
CA ASP A 296 3.14 -3.78 -25.49
C ASP A 296 3.81 -4.77 -26.44
N SER A 297 4.37 -4.26 -27.53
CA SER A 297 5.03 -5.08 -28.57
C SER A 297 6.22 -5.88 -28.00
N ASP A 298 6.77 -5.43 -26.88
CA ASP A 298 7.85 -6.10 -26.16
C ASP A 298 7.33 -6.97 -24.99
N ALA A 299 6.02 -7.02 -24.73
CA ALA A 299 5.44 -7.80 -23.62
C ALA A 299 5.81 -9.29 -23.71
N ALA A 300 5.76 -9.90 -24.89
CA ALA A 300 6.14 -11.31 -25.07
C ALA A 300 7.65 -11.55 -24.84
N TYR A 301 8.47 -10.55 -25.16
CA TYR A 301 9.91 -10.58 -24.87
C TYR A 301 10.17 -10.43 -23.36
N ASN A 302 9.53 -9.45 -22.72
CA ASN A 302 9.62 -9.23 -21.27
C ASN A 302 9.10 -10.44 -20.50
N LEU A 303 7.99 -11.05 -20.92
CA LEU A 303 7.42 -12.27 -20.32
C LEU A 303 8.36 -13.48 -20.39
N SER A 304 9.17 -13.57 -21.45
CA SER A 304 10.12 -14.68 -21.66
C SER A 304 11.47 -14.46 -20.98
N HIS A 305 11.81 -13.21 -20.62
CA HIS A 305 13.11 -12.83 -20.05
C HIS A 305 13.05 -12.39 -18.57
N ASP A 306 11.93 -11.84 -18.10
CA ASP A 306 11.74 -11.53 -16.68
C ASP A 306 11.37 -12.80 -15.91
N SER A 307 12.34 -13.27 -15.12
CA SER A 307 12.27 -14.46 -14.27
C SER A 307 11.49 -14.27 -12.97
N ASP A 308 10.82 -13.13 -12.78
CA ASP A 308 10.08 -12.83 -11.56
C ASP A 308 8.65 -13.40 -11.63
N VAL A 309 8.51 -14.67 -11.24
CA VAL A 309 7.24 -15.40 -11.10
C VAL A 309 6.18 -14.61 -10.31
N THR A 310 6.62 -13.79 -9.36
CA THR A 310 5.74 -12.92 -8.55
C THR A 310 5.09 -11.82 -9.37
N SER A 311 5.84 -11.23 -10.32
CA SER A 311 5.31 -10.24 -11.25
C SER A 311 4.29 -10.84 -12.20
N LEU A 312 4.57 -12.04 -12.73
CA LEU A 312 3.67 -12.79 -13.61
C LEU A 312 2.34 -13.12 -12.94
N SER A 313 2.38 -13.64 -11.71
CA SER A 313 1.18 -13.93 -10.92
C SER A 313 0.33 -12.67 -10.70
N LYS A 314 0.95 -11.52 -10.45
CA LYS A 314 0.26 -10.24 -10.30
C LYS A 314 -0.38 -9.77 -11.61
N TYR A 315 0.28 -9.96 -12.75
CA TYR A 315 -0.29 -9.65 -14.07
C TYR A 315 -1.46 -10.57 -14.41
N LEU A 316 -1.31 -11.88 -14.23
CA LEU A 316 -2.37 -12.87 -14.47
C LEU A 316 -3.57 -12.66 -13.55
N SER A 317 -3.35 -12.36 -12.27
CA SER A 317 -4.42 -12.01 -11.33
C SER A 317 -5.14 -10.72 -11.75
N SER A 318 -4.41 -9.75 -12.29
CA SER A 318 -4.99 -8.50 -12.81
C SER A 318 -5.84 -8.72 -14.06
N ILE A 319 -5.51 -9.70 -14.90
CA ILE A 319 -6.33 -10.12 -16.05
C ILE A 319 -7.60 -10.81 -15.55
N ALA A 320 -7.43 -11.81 -14.69
CA ALA A 320 -8.49 -12.71 -14.28
C ALA A 320 -9.51 -12.09 -13.33
N LEU A 321 -9.17 -10.99 -12.66
CA LEU A 321 -10.04 -10.29 -11.69
C LEU A 321 -10.41 -8.87 -12.14
N GLY A 322 -9.85 -8.42 -13.26
CA GLY A 322 -10.12 -7.13 -13.86
C GLY A 322 -9.54 -5.90 -13.14
N PRO A 323 -9.78 -4.70 -13.71
CA PRO A 323 -9.24 -3.44 -13.21
C PRO A 323 -9.90 -2.98 -11.89
N GLU A 324 -11.16 -3.33 -11.65
CA GLU A 324 -11.89 -2.94 -10.45
C GLU A 324 -11.30 -3.60 -9.18
N PHE A 325 -10.88 -4.86 -9.25
CA PHE A 325 -10.20 -5.55 -8.15
C PHE A 325 -8.96 -4.80 -7.68
N ASN A 326 -8.08 -4.43 -8.61
CA ASN A 326 -6.85 -3.68 -8.32
C ASN A 326 -7.17 -2.30 -7.70
N ARG A 327 -8.19 -1.61 -8.22
CA ARG A 327 -8.60 -0.31 -7.69
C ARG A 327 -9.07 -0.41 -6.24
N ILE A 328 -9.93 -1.38 -5.92
CA ILE A 328 -10.40 -1.59 -4.55
C ILE A 328 -9.23 -1.96 -3.65
N GLN A 329 -8.33 -2.83 -4.11
CA GLN A 329 -7.12 -3.23 -3.37
C GLN A 329 -6.22 -2.03 -3.04
N ASP A 330 -5.86 -1.24 -4.04
CA ASP A 330 -4.98 -0.07 -3.87
C ASP A 330 -5.62 0.97 -2.95
N ARG A 331 -6.93 1.23 -3.12
CA ARG A 331 -7.66 2.14 -2.23
C ARG A 331 -7.72 1.60 -0.81
N LEU A 332 -7.97 0.31 -0.62
CA LEU A 332 -8.01 -0.30 0.70
C LEU A 332 -6.67 -0.14 1.45
N PHE A 333 -5.54 -0.37 0.75
CA PHE A 333 -4.22 -0.11 1.34
C PHE A 333 -4.01 1.37 1.68
N GLY A 334 -4.44 2.28 0.80
CA GLY A 334 -4.39 3.72 1.04
C GLY A 334 -5.22 4.16 2.26
N PHE A 335 -6.40 3.56 2.47
CA PHE A 335 -7.22 3.78 3.67
C PHE A 335 -6.52 3.23 4.91
N LYS A 336 -6.03 1.98 4.85
CA LYS A 336 -5.33 1.32 5.96
C LYS A 336 -4.19 2.17 6.51
N GLU A 337 -3.31 2.68 5.65
CA GLU A 337 -2.18 3.53 6.08
C GLU A 337 -2.63 4.79 6.83
N ARG A 338 -3.69 5.45 6.33
CA ARG A 338 -4.22 6.69 6.92
C ARG A 338 -4.94 6.44 8.23
N LEU A 339 -5.75 5.38 8.30
CA LEU A 339 -6.43 4.96 9.52
C LEU A 339 -5.44 4.50 10.59
N LEU A 340 -4.35 3.82 10.21
CA LEU A 340 -3.27 3.48 11.15
C LEU A 340 -2.62 4.72 11.75
N LYS A 341 -2.35 5.74 10.92
CA LYS A 341 -1.79 7.01 11.39
C LYS A 341 -2.74 7.70 12.37
N GLU A 342 -4.03 7.78 12.05
CA GLU A 342 -5.02 8.38 12.94
C GLU A 342 -5.18 7.60 14.25
N ASN A 343 -5.23 6.26 14.19
CA ASN A 343 -5.31 5.40 15.37
C ASN A 343 -4.11 5.63 16.31
N ASN A 344 -2.90 5.75 15.77
CA ASN A 344 -1.71 6.03 16.57
C ASN A 344 -1.78 7.43 17.21
N ASN A 345 -2.26 8.44 16.49
CA ASN A 345 -2.46 9.78 17.05
C ASN A 345 -3.48 9.75 18.21
N ARG A 346 -4.64 9.11 18.02
CA ARG A 346 -5.68 8.99 19.06
C ARG A 346 -5.20 8.20 20.28
N LYS A 347 -4.41 7.15 20.09
CA LYS A 347 -3.79 6.42 21.21
C LYS A 347 -2.88 7.31 22.03
N ASN A 348 -2.09 8.16 21.38
CA ASN A 348 -1.22 9.10 22.07
C ASN A 348 -2.02 10.17 22.82
N GLU A 349 -3.05 10.75 22.21
CA GLU A 349 -3.96 11.72 22.84
C GLU A 349 -4.67 11.11 24.08
N ILE A 350 -5.12 9.87 23.99
CA ILE A 350 -5.74 9.15 25.12
C ILE A 350 -4.72 8.90 26.22
N ALA A 351 -3.48 8.50 25.88
CA ALA A 351 -2.43 8.27 26.87
C ALA A 351 -2.07 9.56 27.61
N GLU A 352 -1.95 10.68 26.89
CA GLU A 352 -1.72 12.00 27.46
C GLU A 352 -2.88 12.45 28.34
N SER A 353 -4.12 12.31 27.86
CA SER A 353 -5.32 12.65 28.64
C SER A 353 -5.41 11.82 29.93
N LYS A 354 -5.11 10.51 29.87
CA LYS A 354 -5.06 9.65 31.06
C LYS A 354 -3.98 10.08 32.05
N LYS A 355 -2.81 10.50 31.55
CA LYS A 355 -1.75 11.06 32.38
C LYS A 355 -2.21 12.33 33.08
N ASN A 356 -2.83 13.25 32.34
CA ASN A 356 -3.36 14.50 32.88
C ASN A 356 -4.44 14.27 33.95
N ILE A 357 -5.35 13.30 33.73
CA ILE A 357 -6.34 12.90 34.74
C ILE A 357 -5.67 12.38 36.01
N LYS A 358 -4.62 11.56 35.88
CA LYS A 358 -3.87 11.03 37.02
C LYS A 358 -3.17 12.13 37.81
N GLU A 359 -2.51 13.05 37.12
CA GLU A 359 -1.83 14.20 37.73
C GLU A 359 -2.84 15.12 38.44
N ALA A 360 -3.96 15.44 37.79
CA ALA A 360 -5.03 16.23 38.40
C ALA A 360 -5.61 15.55 39.65
N SER A 361 -5.80 14.23 39.62
CA SER A 361 -6.27 13.47 40.78
C SER A 361 -5.28 13.52 41.93
N GLN A 362 -3.98 13.39 41.66
CA GLN A 362 -2.92 13.52 42.67
C GLN A 362 -2.89 14.93 43.30
N ILE A 363 -3.11 15.97 42.50
CA ILE A 363 -3.22 17.34 43.00
C ILE A 363 -4.44 17.47 43.93
N ILE A 364 -5.61 16.98 43.52
CA ILE A 364 -6.83 17.00 44.34
C ILE A 364 -6.60 16.30 45.69
N ASP A 365 -5.98 15.12 45.67
CA ASP A 365 -5.68 14.36 46.89
C ASP A 365 -4.69 15.10 47.80
N SER A 366 -3.66 15.74 47.22
CA SER A 366 -2.69 16.54 47.97
C SER A 366 -3.33 17.79 48.62
N VAL A 367 -4.32 18.39 47.98
CA VAL A 367 -5.06 19.55 48.50
C VAL A 367 -6.02 19.14 49.62
N LYS A 368 -6.66 17.98 49.50
CA LYS A 368 -7.50 17.40 50.56
C LYS A 368 -6.71 17.07 51.82
N LEU A 369 -5.50 16.50 51.67
CA LEU A 369 -4.61 16.18 52.80
C LEU A 369 -4.09 17.43 53.54
N LYS A 370 -3.90 18.57 52.86
CA LYS A 370 -3.38 19.81 53.47
C LYS A 370 -4.45 20.71 54.12
N SER A 371 -5.73 20.36 54.01
CA SER A 371 -6.85 21.26 54.35
C SER A 371 -7.78 20.69 55.42
N ASN A 372 -7.32 19.80 56.30
CA ASN A 372 -8.08 19.45 57.49
C ASN A 372 -7.84 20.51 58.59
N PRO A 373 -8.84 21.35 58.95
CA PRO A 373 -8.66 22.43 59.92
C PRO A 373 -8.27 21.93 61.32
N GLU A 374 -8.69 20.71 61.66
CA GLU A 374 -8.35 20.05 62.93
C GLU A 374 -6.87 19.68 63.05
N ASP A 375 -6.24 19.27 61.94
CA ASP A 375 -4.82 18.92 61.95
C ASP A 375 -3.94 20.18 62.02
N LYS A 376 -4.36 21.28 61.37
CA LYS A 376 -3.70 22.58 61.56
C LYS A 376 -3.82 23.09 63.00
N PHE A 377 -4.97 22.87 63.65
CA PHE A 377 -5.16 23.21 65.05
C PHE A 377 -4.26 22.38 65.98
N LYS A 378 -4.09 21.08 65.72
CA LYS A 378 -3.13 20.24 66.47
C LYS A 378 -1.71 20.77 66.36
N THR A 379 -1.25 21.09 65.14
CA THR A 379 0.08 21.66 64.92
C THR A 379 0.25 23.01 65.63
N PHE A 380 -0.77 23.86 65.62
CA PHE A 380 -0.76 25.11 66.40
C PHE A 380 -0.55 24.87 67.90
N ILE A 381 -1.23 23.87 68.49
CA ILE A 381 -1.07 23.51 69.89
C ILE A 381 0.32 22.91 70.17
N GLU A 382 0.85 22.10 69.25
CA GLU A 382 2.21 21.53 69.36
C GLU A 382 3.29 22.62 69.37
N TYR A 383 3.28 23.54 68.40
CA TYR A 383 4.24 24.64 68.36
C TYR A 383 4.13 25.57 69.57
N SER A 384 2.90 25.82 70.05
CA SER A 384 2.70 26.60 71.28
C SER A 384 3.33 25.93 72.51
N LYS A 385 3.35 24.59 72.56
CA LYS A 385 4.03 23.83 73.64
C LYS A 385 5.55 23.87 73.50
N GLU A 386 6.08 23.76 72.29
CA GLU A 386 7.53 23.79 72.06
C GLU A 386 8.16 25.10 72.51
N ILE A 387 7.50 26.23 72.26
CA ILE A 387 7.94 27.55 72.73
C ILE A 387 7.64 27.79 74.22
N LYS A 388 7.13 26.77 74.93
CA LYS A 388 6.74 26.82 76.35
C LYS A 388 5.80 27.97 76.67
N TRP A 389 4.79 28.19 75.82
CA TRP A 389 3.78 29.22 76.04
C TRP A 389 3.06 29.00 77.38
N THR A 390 3.10 29.99 78.26
CA THR A 390 2.58 29.87 79.64
C THR A 390 1.16 30.42 79.81
N LYS A 391 0.66 31.16 78.82
CA LYS A 391 -0.66 31.78 78.86
C LYS A 391 -1.73 30.89 78.21
N LYS A 392 -3.00 31.30 78.35
CA LYS A 392 -4.16 30.50 77.96
C LYS A 392 -4.19 30.27 76.45
N LEU A 393 -4.27 29.01 76.03
CA LEU A 393 -4.45 28.61 74.63
C LEU A 393 -5.94 28.31 74.34
N PRO A 394 -6.40 28.53 73.10
CA PRO A 394 -7.71 28.07 72.65
C PRO A 394 -7.85 26.54 72.79
N ASN A 395 -9.04 26.08 73.20
CA ASN A 395 -9.30 24.64 73.46
C ASN A 395 -9.90 23.89 72.27
N LYS A 396 -10.38 24.60 71.25
CA LYS A 396 -11.01 24.05 70.03
C LYS A 396 -10.72 24.94 68.84
N TYR A 397 -10.77 24.36 67.64
CA TYR A 397 -10.55 25.06 66.37
C TYR A 397 -11.48 26.28 66.19
N GLU A 398 -12.76 26.19 66.56
CA GLU A 398 -13.73 27.30 66.50
C GLU A 398 -13.74 28.20 67.76
N GLY A 399 -12.67 28.15 68.57
CA GLY A 399 -12.56 28.93 69.81
C GLY A 399 -12.32 30.43 69.58
N ASN A 400 -12.34 31.21 70.67
CA ASN A 400 -11.91 32.61 70.65
C ASN A 400 -10.37 32.67 70.73
N TYR A 401 -9.74 33.42 69.82
CA TYR A 401 -8.28 33.57 69.68
C TYR A 401 -7.76 34.94 70.14
N ASN A 402 -8.62 35.88 70.54
CA ASN A 402 -8.23 37.27 70.81
C ASN A 402 -7.15 37.38 71.88
N ASP A 403 -7.29 36.62 72.99
CA ASP A 403 -6.31 36.59 74.07
C ASP A 403 -4.91 36.15 73.58
N PHE A 404 -4.86 35.15 72.70
CA PHE A 404 -3.60 34.67 72.13
C PHE A 404 -2.98 35.68 71.15
N ILE A 405 -3.81 36.33 70.33
CA ILE A 405 -3.35 37.33 69.35
C ILE A 405 -2.71 38.53 70.06
N GLU A 406 -3.34 39.02 71.13
CA GLU A 406 -2.83 40.13 71.93
C GLU A 406 -1.48 39.77 72.60
N ASP A 407 -1.40 38.57 73.15
CA ASP A 407 -0.17 38.06 73.77
C ASP A 407 0.96 37.81 72.74
N TYR A 408 0.61 37.35 71.54
CA TYR A 408 1.55 37.14 70.43
C TYR A 408 2.19 38.48 70.02
N HIS A 409 1.38 39.51 69.78
CA HIS A 409 1.90 40.83 69.39
C HIS A 409 2.81 41.44 70.45
N THR A 410 2.48 41.24 71.72
CA THR A 410 3.34 41.66 72.84
C THR A 410 4.68 40.93 72.83
N SER A 411 4.66 39.61 72.62
CA SER A 411 5.88 38.78 72.56
C SER A 411 6.75 39.12 71.34
N GLU A 412 6.13 39.35 70.19
CA GLU A 412 6.78 39.78 68.95
C GLU A 412 7.49 41.13 69.12
N SER A 413 6.86 42.08 69.82
CA SER A 413 7.49 43.37 70.16
C SER A 413 8.78 43.20 70.97
N PHE A 414 8.76 42.34 72.00
CA PHE A 414 9.95 42.08 72.82
C PHE A 414 11.04 41.33 72.05
N ILE A 415 10.68 40.35 71.22
CA ILE A 415 11.64 39.63 70.38
C ILE A 415 12.29 40.58 69.36
N ASN A 416 11.52 41.48 68.77
CA ASN A 416 12.05 42.49 67.85
C ASN A 416 13.02 43.45 68.55
N ALA A 417 12.71 43.88 69.78
CA ALA A 417 13.64 44.67 70.59
C ALA A 417 14.94 43.91 70.88
N LEU A 418 14.87 42.63 71.27
CA LEU A 418 16.05 41.79 71.50
C LEU A 418 16.90 41.61 70.23
N ASN A 419 16.25 41.42 69.08
CA ASN A 419 16.92 41.31 67.78
C ASN A 419 17.64 42.60 67.37
N GLN A 420 17.15 43.77 67.78
CA GLN A 420 17.86 45.04 67.56
C GLN A 420 19.12 45.18 68.43
N PHE A 421 19.11 44.63 69.65
CA PHE A 421 20.29 44.66 70.55
C PHE A 421 21.36 43.62 70.22
N LEU A 422 20.97 42.48 69.62
CA LEU A 422 21.87 41.37 69.33
C LEU A 422 23.12 41.74 68.48
N PRO A 423 22.99 42.52 67.38
CA PRO A 423 24.13 42.95 66.57
C PRO A 423 25.09 43.85 67.34
N THR A 424 24.55 44.75 68.17
CA THR A 424 25.34 45.71 68.96
C THR A 424 26.19 44.99 70.00
N ILE A 425 25.67 43.90 70.58
CA ILE A 425 26.39 43.05 71.53
C ILE A 425 27.49 42.25 70.81
N LYS A 426 27.20 41.68 69.63
CA LYS A 426 28.18 40.88 68.87
C LYS A 426 29.37 41.70 68.34
N LEU A 427 29.13 42.94 67.88
CA LEU A 427 30.15 43.81 67.29
C LEU A 427 31.07 44.51 68.31
N ARG A 428 30.75 44.46 69.61
CA ARG A 428 31.56 45.09 70.67
C ARG A 428 32.32 44.07 71.51
N THR A 429 32.75 42.96 70.89
CA THR A 429 33.61 41.96 71.53
C THR A 429 35.07 42.17 71.14
N LYS A 430 36.00 42.05 72.08
CA LYS A 430 37.46 42.24 71.84
C LYS A 430 37.97 41.47 70.60
N LYS A 431 37.46 40.25 70.40
CA LYS A 431 37.78 39.38 69.26
C LYS A 431 37.39 39.99 67.91
N SER A 432 36.23 40.65 67.83
CA SER A 432 35.77 41.33 66.62
C SER A 432 36.71 42.47 66.20
N TRP A 433 37.26 43.20 67.18
CA TRP A 433 38.21 44.30 66.93
C TRP A 433 39.58 43.77 66.49
N GLU A 434 40.04 42.65 67.06
CA GLU A 434 41.30 42.00 66.67
C GLU A 434 41.24 41.46 65.23
N ASP A 435 40.12 40.87 64.83
CA ASP A 435 39.91 40.37 63.47
C ASP A 435 39.88 41.51 62.43
N GLU A 436 39.27 42.64 62.78
CA GLU A 436 39.20 43.83 61.91
C GLU A 436 40.57 44.50 61.74
N LEU A 437 41.35 44.61 62.83
CA LEU A 437 42.75 45.08 62.78
C LEU A 437 43.61 44.20 61.89
N LYS A 438 43.50 42.88 62.03
CA LYS A 438 44.25 41.91 61.22
C LYS A 438 43.91 42.03 59.74
N LYS A 439 42.64 42.26 59.42
CA LYS A 439 42.19 42.45 58.03
C LYS A 439 42.80 43.71 57.43
N LEU A 440 42.78 44.83 58.16
CA LEU A 440 43.40 46.08 57.75
C LEU A 440 44.91 45.96 57.51
N GLN A 441 45.63 45.27 58.41
CA GLN A 441 47.07 45.03 58.27
C GLN A 441 47.39 44.22 57.00
N ASN A 442 46.62 43.17 56.73
CA ASN A 442 46.81 42.36 55.52
C ASN A 442 46.54 43.16 54.23
N THR A 443 45.54 44.05 54.24
CA THR A 443 45.24 44.92 53.10
C THR A 443 46.35 45.94 52.86
N LEU A 444 46.92 46.52 53.92
CA LEU A 444 48.07 47.44 53.83
C LEU A 444 49.30 46.76 53.19
N ILE A 445 49.64 45.53 53.64
CA ILE A 445 50.74 44.75 53.06
C ILE A 445 50.52 44.48 51.57
N ALA A 446 49.27 44.19 51.17
CA ALA A 446 48.94 43.95 49.76
C ALA A 446 49.11 45.22 48.92
N CYS A 447 48.70 46.38 49.42
CA CYS A 447 48.89 47.66 48.74
C CYS A 447 50.37 48.00 48.55
N ASP A 448 51.21 47.76 49.56
CA ASP A 448 52.66 48.03 49.47
C ASP A 448 53.35 47.14 48.42
N LYS A 449 52.95 45.86 48.32
CA LYS A 449 53.46 44.97 47.27
C LYS A 449 53.13 45.45 45.86
N ILE A 450 51.87 45.84 45.63
CA ILE A 450 51.42 46.36 44.34
C ILE A 450 52.18 47.64 43.99
N LYS A 451 52.46 48.50 44.97
CA LYS A 451 53.22 49.72 44.75
C LYS A 451 54.66 49.43 44.30
N ILE A 452 55.33 48.45 44.91
CA ILE A 452 56.69 48.03 44.52
C ILE A 452 56.71 47.45 43.11
N GLU A 453 55.72 46.62 42.75
CA GLU A 453 55.60 46.05 41.40
C GLU A 453 55.45 47.16 40.34
N ILE A 454 54.61 48.17 40.62
CA ILE A 454 54.44 49.34 39.72
C ILE A 454 55.76 50.13 39.56
N GLU A 455 56.56 50.29 40.61
CA GLU A 455 57.85 50.99 40.53
C GLU A 455 58.90 50.20 39.71
N ILE A 456 58.90 48.87 39.80
CA ILE A 456 59.76 48.00 38.99
C ILE A 456 59.36 48.08 37.51
N ASP A 457 58.06 47.99 37.21
CA ASP A 457 57.55 48.08 35.85
C ASP A 457 57.89 49.42 35.19
N LYS A 458 57.81 50.53 35.95
CA LYS A 458 58.22 51.86 35.46
C LYS A 458 59.71 51.91 35.08
N LYS A 459 60.60 51.37 35.91
CA LYS A 459 62.06 51.32 35.62
C LYS A 459 62.38 50.47 34.38
N ASN A 460 61.67 49.37 34.19
CA ASN A 460 61.85 48.49 33.03
C ASN A 460 61.40 49.16 31.72
N ILE A 461 60.35 49.98 31.77
CA ILE A 461 59.88 50.76 30.61
C ILE A 461 60.87 51.88 30.26
N GLU A 462 61.44 52.58 31.26
CA GLU A 462 62.45 53.62 31.03
C GLU A 462 63.75 53.05 30.43
N SER A 463 64.18 51.87 30.88
CA SER A 463 65.39 51.20 30.38
C SER A 463 65.25 50.69 28.94
N ASN A 464 64.05 50.24 28.54
CA ASN A 464 63.77 49.79 27.17
C ASN A 464 63.69 50.95 26.16
N ASN A 465 63.30 52.15 26.60
CA ASN A 465 63.27 53.34 25.74
C ASN A 465 64.67 53.89 25.43
N GLU A 466 65.66 53.73 26.32
CA GLU A 466 67.06 54.13 26.04
C GLU A 466 67.76 53.20 25.02
N ILE A 467 67.34 51.94 24.92
CA ILE A 467 67.88 50.95 23.98
C ILE A 467 67.35 51.16 22.56
N LEU A 468 66.16 51.74 22.40
CA LEU A 468 65.56 52.06 21.09
C LEU A 468 66.04 53.41 20.51
N SER A 469 66.78 54.23 21.29
CA SER A 469 67.33 55.52 20.86
C SER A 469 68.84 55.51 20.55
N LYS A 470 69.46 54.33 20.48
CA LYS A 470 70.83 54.10 19.98
C LYS A 470 70.77 53.16 18.77
#